data_AF-A0A6H5JG43-F1
#
_entry.id   AF-A0A6H5JG43-F1
#
_cell.length_a   1.000
_cell.length_b   1.000
_cell.length_c   1.000
_cell.angle_alpha   90.00
_cell.angle_beta   90.00
_cell.angle_gamma   90.00
#
_symmetry.space_group_name_H-M   'P 1'
#
loop_
_entity.id
_entity.type
_entity.pdbx_description
1 polymer ?
#
loop_
_entity_poly.entity_id
_entity_poly.type
_entity_poly.pdbx_seq_one_letter_code
_entity_poly.pdbx_strand_id
1 'polypeptide(L)'
;MIVSVSEECGFRGFLPLILATHTSLPTAAIVVLSGIFCGVLHAVSLAYFLNATLNGIFFHCLLLSTGNILVPMVAHAVHNAFALVHCHLKTSGGEPVK
;
A
#
# COMPACT_ATOMS: atom_id res chain seq x y z
N MET A 1 1.43 -12.00 -5.04
CA MET A 1 2.84 -11.86 -4.64
C MET A 1 3.62 -10.88 -5.52
N ILE A 2 3.68 -11.07 -6.85
CA ILE A 2 4.54 -10.22 -7.69
C ILE A 2 4.17 -8.73 -7.65
N VAL A 3 2.87 -8.40 -7.66
CA VAL A 3 2.38 -7.01 -7.54
C VAL A 3 2.85 -6.39 -6.23
N SER A 4 2.58 -7.06 -5.10
CA SER A 4 2.96 -6.60 -3.77
C SER A 4 4.47 -6.39 -3.64
N VAL A 5 5.29 -7.31 -4.18
CA VAL A 5 6.76 -7.16 -4.16
C VAL A 5 7.19 -5.90 -4.93
N SER A 6 6.70 -5.72 -6.16
CA SER A 6 7.04 -4.57 -6.99
C SER A 6 6.63 -3.24 -6.36
N GLU A 7 5.42 -3.19 -5.79
CA GLU A 7 4.90 -1.99 -5.12
C GLU A 7 5.68 -1.67 -3.85
N GLU A 8 5.98 -2.65 -2.99
CA GLU A 8 6.81 -2.41 -1.81
C GLU A 8 8.22 -1.93 -2.17
N CYS A 9 8.86 -2.52 -3.18
CA CYS A 9 10.16 -2.04 -3.67
C CYS A 9 10.10 -0.57 -4.12
N GLY A 10 9.02 -0.17 -4.81
CA GLY A 10 8.80 1.21 -5.24
C GLY A 10 8.55 2.17 -4.07
N PHE A 11 7.53 1.91 -3.26
CA PHE A 11 7.06 2.85 -2.23
C PHE A 11 7.89 2.84 -0.95
N ARG A 12 8.57 1.74 -0.62
CA ARG A 12 9.32 1.58 0.64
C ARG A 12 10.83 1.50 0.41
N GLY A 13 11.26 1.09 -0.78
CA GLY A 13 12.67 1.12 -1.18
C GLY A 13 13.03 2.42 -1.90
N PHE A 14 12.55 2.57 -3.13
CA PHE A 14 13.04 3.59 -4.05
C PHE A 14 12.55 5.01 -3.75
N LEU A 15 11.25 5.20 -3.52
CA LEU A 15 10.66 6.52 -3.30
C LEU A 15 11.20 7.21 -2.03
N PRO A 16 11.29 6.54 -0.86
CA PRO A 16 11.87 7.15 0.34
C PRO A 16 13.36 7.49 0.16
N LEU A 17 14.11 6.67 -0.59
CA LEU A 17 15.51 6.94 -0.92
C LEU A 17 15.66 8.24 -1.72
N ILE A 18 14.83 8.43 -2.76
CA ILE A 18 14.82 9.67 -3.55
C ILE A 18 14.48 10.87 -2.65
N LEU A 19 13.40 10.75 -1.87
CA LEU A 19 12.94 11.84 -1.01
C LEU A 19 14.01 12.21 0.03
N ALA A 20 14.65 11.22 0.66
CA ALA A 20 15.72 11.46 1.62
C ALA A 20 16.98 12.06 0.98
N THR A 21 17.26 11.74 -0.29
CA THR A 21 18.45 12.23 -1.00
C THR A 21 18.26 13.66 -1.51
N HIS A 22 17.05 14.01 -1.96
CA HIS A 22 16.77 15.29 -2.61
C HIS A 22 16.04 16.31 -1.71
N THR A 23 15.67 15.92 -0.50
CA THR A 23 14.98 16.80 0.45
C THR A 23 15.56 16.65 1.85
N SER A 24 15.41 17.68 2.68
CA SER A 24 15.76 17.66 4.11
C SER A 24 14.57 17.28 5.00
N LEU A 25 13.61 16.52 4.45
CA LEU A 25 12.39 16.16 5.17
C LEU A 25 12.67 15.17 6.30
N PRO A 26 12.02 15.31 7.47
CA PRO A 26 12.10 14.31 8.51
C PRO A 26 11.45 13.00 8.05
N THR A 27 11.91 11.86 8.59
CA THR A 27 11.42 10.52 8.24
C THR A 27 9.89 10.42 8.29
N ALA A 28 9.26 11.03 9.30
CA ALA A 28 7.80 11.05 9.42
C ALA A 28 7.10 11.72 8.22
N ALA A 29 7.66 12.81 7.69
CA ALA A 29 7.12 13.45 6.49
C ALA A 29 7.32 12.58 5.24
N ILE A 30 8.47 11.89 5.11
CA ILE A 30 8.71 10.95 4.01
C ILE A 30 7.70 9.79 4.04
N VAL A 31 7.40 9.26 5.23
CA VAL A 31 6.38 8.21 5.42
C VAL A 31 5.02 8.69 4.95
N VAL A 32 4.58 9.86 5.41
CA VAL A 32 3.28 10.44 5.06
C VAL A 32 3.20 10.72 3.56
N LEU A 33 4.22 11.34 2.97
CA LEU A 33 4.25 11.64 1.53
C LEU A 33 4.25 10.38 0.67
N SER A 34 5.00 9.35 1.07
CA SER A 34 5.00 8.06 0.36
C SER A 34 3.62 7.40 0.42
N GLY A 35 2.94 7.50 1.56
CA GLY A 35 1.57 7.03 1.73
C GLY A 35 0.58 7.80 0.86
N ILE A 36 0.64 9.13 0.86
CA ILE A 36 -0.22 9.98 0.01
C ILE A 36 0.02 9.66 -1.47
N PHE A 37 1.28 9.51 -1.89
CA PHE A 37 1.61 9.16 -3.28
C PHE A 37 1.01 7.80 -3.67
N CYS A 38 1.06 6.81 -2.77
CA CYS A 38 0.35 5.55 -2.94
C CYS A 38 -1.17 5.78 -3.09
N GLY A 39 -1.77 6.59 -2.22
CA GLY A 39 -3.19 6.95 -2.30
C GLY A 39 -3.58 7.58 -3.63
N VAL A 40 -2.80 8.54 -4.12
CA VAL A 40 -3.05 9.24 -5.40
C VAL A 40 -3.11 8.26 -6.56
N LEU A 41 -2.23 7.26 -6.59
CA LEU A 41 -2.22 6.22 -7.63
C LEU A 41 -3.44 5.28 -7.57
N HIS A 42 -4.21 5.33 -6.48
CA HIS A 42 -5.42 4.53 -6.24
C HIS A 42 -6.68 5.41 -6.12
N ALA A 43 -6.66 6.64 -6.64
CA ALA A 43 -7.75 7.61 -6.47
C ALA A 43 -8.97 7.39 -7.37
N VAL A 44 -9.47 6.14 -7.47
CA VAL A 44 -10.71 5.81 -8.20
C VAL A 44 -11.94 6.31 -7.44
N SER A 45 -11.87 6.33 -6.12
CA SER A 45 -12.88 6.93 -5.24
C SER A 45 -12.18 7.51 -4.00
N LEU A 46 -12.85 8.42 -3.29
CA LEU A 46 -12.30 8.97 -2.04
C LEU A 46 -12.02 7.87 -1.01
N ALA A 47 -12.92 6.89 -0.88
CA ALA A 47 -12.73 5.77 0.04
C ALA A 47 -11.49 4.95 -0.35
N TYR A 48 -11.28 4.68 -1.65
CA TYR A 48 -10.11 3.93 -2.09
C TYR A 48 -8.80 4.70 -1.91
N PHE A 49 -8.81 6.00 -2.19
CA PHE A 49 -7.68 6.90 -1.93
C PHE A 49 -7.29 6.88 -0.44
N LEU A 50 -8.25 7.04 0.47
CA LEU A 50 -8.01 7.05 1.90
C LEU A 50 -7.49 5.70 2.39
N ASN A 51 -8.10 4.60 1.94
CA ASN A 51 -7.65 3.26 2.29
C ASN A 51 -6.22 2.98 1.81
N ALA A 52 -5.91 3.32 0.56
CA ALA A 52 -4.57 3.15 0.01
C ALA A 52 -3.52 4.03 0.71
N THR A 53 -3.88 5.27 1.09
CA THR A 53 -3.00 6.16 1.86
C THR A 53 -2.67 5.56 3.23
N LEU A 54 -3.68 5.07 3.95
CA LEU A 54 -3.52 4.49 5.28
C LEU A 54 -2.69 3.20 5.23
N ASN A 55 -2.96 2.30 4.29
CA ASN A 55 -2.12 1.12 4.07
C ASN A 55 -0.69 1.49 3.67
N GLY A 56 -0.56 2.51 2.81
CA GLY A 56 0.69 3.16 2.42
C GLY A 56 1.59 3.44 3.63
N ILE A 57 1.06 4.24 4.55
CA ILE A 57 1.69 4.63 5.81
C ILE A 57 1.94 3.42 6.71
N PHE A 58 0.94 2.58 6.91
CA PHE A 58 1.03 1.41 7.79
C PHE A 58 2.17 0.46 7.41
N PHE A 59 2.29 0.08 6.13
CA PHE A 59 3.39 -0.80 5.72
C PHE A 59 4.76 -0.11 5.77
N HIS A 60 4.83 1.22 5.61
CA HIS A 60 6.09 1.95 5.81
C HIS A 60 6.47 1.94 7.30
N CYS A 61 5.53 2.15 8.22
CA CYS A 61 5.75 1.97 9.66
C CYS A 61 6.18 0.53 9.99
N LEU A 62 5.63 -0.46 9.30
CA LEU A 62 6.02 -1.86 9.46
C LEU A 62 7.46 -2.10 9.00
N LEU A 63 7.90 -1.49 7.89
CA LEU A 63 9.31 -1.50 7.50
C LEU A 63 10.20 -0.87 8.58
N LEU A 64 9.85 0.33 9.06
CA LEU A 64 10.69 1.05 10.02
C LEU A 64 10.81 0.32 11.37
N SER A 65 9.73 -0.34 11.81
CA SER A 65 9.72 -1.11 13.06
C SER A 65 10.44 -2.45 12.97
N THR A 66 10.49 -3.06 11.78
CA THR A 66 11.09 -4.40 11.61
C THR A 66 12.47 -4.38 10.94
N GLY A 67 12.82 -3.29 10.25
CA GLY A 67 14.02 -3.20 9.43
C GLY A 67 14.04 -4.18 8.24
N ASN A 68 12.90 -4.81 7.90
CA ASN A 68 12.85 -5.89 6.91
C ASN A 68 11.69 -5.67 5.93
N ILE A 69 12.03 -5.45 4.66
CA ILE A 69 11.05 -5.19 3.59
C ILE A 69 10.19 -6.42 3.23
N LEU A 70 10.63 -7.63 3.59
CA LEU A 70 9.80 -8.83 3.37
C LEU A 70 8.54 -8.81 4.23
N VAL A 71 8.58 -8.16 5.41
CA VAL A 71 7.42 -8.08 6.30
C VAL A 71 6.26 -7.29 5.66
N PRO A 72 6.44 -6.04 5.18
CA PRO A 72 5.39 -5.34 4.45
C PRO A 72 5.01 -6.02 3.13
N MET A 73 5.93 -6.70 2.44
CA MET A 73 5.57 -7.47 1.22
C MET A 73 4.54 -8.56 1.50
N VAL A 74 4.75 -9.33 2.57
CA VAL A 74 3.80 -10.37 2.99
C VAL A 74 2.51 -9.74 3.48
N ALA A 75 2.57 -8.70 4.32
CA ALA A 75 1.38 -8.02 4.82
C ALA A 75 0.51 -7.47 3.68
N HIS A 76 1.15 -6.87 2.66
CA HIS A 76 0.46 -6.36 1.48
C HIS A 76 -0.13 -7.49 0.63
N ALA A 77 0.62 -8.58 0.40
CA ALA A 77 0.08 -9.73 -0.31
C ALA A 77 -1.16 -10.33 0.39
N VAL A 78 -1.13 -10.41 1.72
CA VAL A 78 -2.27 -10.84 2.54
C VAL A 78 -3.44 -9.86 2.40
N HIS A 79 -3.20 -8.55 2.48
CA HIS A 79 -4.23 -7.53 2.26
C HIS A 79 -4.90 -7.69 0.88
N ASN A 80 -4.12 -7.92 -0.17
CA ASN A 80 -4.64 -8.11 -1.52
C ASN A 80 -5.47 -9.40 -1.63
N ALA A 81 -5.06 -10.47 -0.96
CA ALA A 81 -5.85 -11.69 -0.90
C ALA A 81 -7.20 -11.46 -0.20
N PHE A 82 -7.23 -10.73 0.92
CA PHE A 82 -8.48 -10.37 1.60
C PHE A 82 -9.40 -9.53 0.72
N ALA A 83 -8.86 -8.51 0.04
CA ALA A 83 -9.63 -7.67 -0.87
C ALA A 83 -10.23 -8.49 -2.02
N LEU A 84 -9.48 -9.42 -2.61
CA LEU A 84 -9.95 -10.31 -3.67
C LEU A 84 -11.04 -11.27 -3.17
N VAL A 85 -10.85 -11.89 -2.01
CA VAL A 85 -11.87 -12.77 -1.41
C VAL A 85 -13.14 -11.99 -1.11
N HIS A 86 -13.04 -10.81 -0.50
CA HIS A 86 -14.19 -9.95 -0.22
C HIS A 86 -14.94 -9.58 -1.51
N CYS A 87 -14.19 -9.21 -2.57
CA CYS A 87 -14.76 -8.94 -3.88
C CYS A 87 -15.48 -10.17 -4.46
N HIS A 88 -14.83 -11.33 -4.43
CA HIS A 88 -15.40 -12.59 -4.94
C HIS A 88 -16.67 -13.02 -4.19
N LEU A 89 -16.71 -12.86 -2.87
CA LEU A 89 -17.91 -13.16 -2.08
C LEU A 89 -19.05 -12.20 -2.42
N LYS A 90 -18.74 -10.91 -2.61
CA LYS A 90 -19.73 -9.90 -2.99
C LYS A 90 -20.31 -10.14 -4.39
N THR A 91 -19.51 -10.66 -5.33
CA THR A 91 -19.99 -10.99 -6.68
C THR A 91 -20.72 -12.34 -6.74
N SER A 92 -20.32 -13.32 -5.92
CA SER A 92 -20.91 -14.67 -5.91
C SER A 92 -22.24 -14.76 -5.14
N GLY A 93 -22.48 -13.84 -4.21
CA GLY A 93 -23.76 -13.73 -3.48
C GLY A 93 -24.88 -13.05 -4.26
N GLY A 94 -24.62 -12.57 -5.48
CA GLY A 94 -25.65 -12.11 -6.41
C GLY A 94 -26.06 -13.23 -7.35
N GLU A 95 -27.23 -13.82 -7.15
CA GLU A 95 -27.80 -14.79 -8.12
C GLU A 95 -27.92 -14.18 -9.53
N PRO A 96 -27.79 -14.99 -10.59
CA PRO A 96 -28.06 -14.54 -11.95
C PRO A 96 -29.54 -14.20 -12.11
N VAL A 97 -29.84 -12.99 -12.60
CA VAL A 97 -31.15 -12.71 -13.21
C VAL A 97 -31.23 -13.54 -14.49
N LYS A 98 -32.29 -14.36 -14.54
CA LYS A 98 -32.70 -15.32 -15.58
C LYS A 98 -32.45 -14.89 -17.02
#